data_AF-A0A2D8KEY6-F1
#
_entry.id   AF-A0A2D8KEY6-F1
#
_cell.length_a   1.000
_cell.length_b   1.000
_cell.length_c   1.000
_cell.angle_alpha   90.00
_cell.angle_beta   90.00
_cell.angle_gamma   90.00
#
_symmetry.space_group_name_H-M   'P 1'
#
loop_
_entity.id
_entity.type
_entity.pdbx_description
1 polymer ?
#
loop_
_entity_poly.entity_id
_entity_poly.type
_entity_poly.pdbx_seq_one_letter_code
_entity_poly.pdbx_strand_id
1 'polypeptide(L)'
;MILMVWVNDFWTLNSIPKYLKHAANGEDYLGFSDVIFPWFLFAMGMSIPFAFEDRIKTGESLFTIWIHIALRSIALLVMGLFHMNMEMYNHDTSFFTKPIYVIISTSAFFLIWNAYPKTDRKNQNLFNVLRLSGVLILMGMFLSFSGKSYE
;
A
#
# COMPACT_ATOMS: atom_id res chain seq x y z
N MET A 1 -10.38 2.11 -9.76
CA MET A 1 -9.05 2.47 -9.23
C MET A 1 -8.30 3.46 -10.13
N ILE A 2 -8.21 3.24 -11.45
CA ILE A 2 -7.49 4.14 -12.39
C ILE A 2 -7.89 5.61 -12.22
N LEU A 3 -9.19 5.92 -12.30
CA LEU A 3 -9.66 7.30 -12.17
C LEU A 3 -9.32 7.91 -10.80
N MET A 4 -9.43 7.14 -9.72
CA MET A 4 -9.09 7.62 -8.37
C MET A 4 -7.60 7.98 -8.26
N VAL A 5 -6.72 7.13 -8.77
CA VAL A 5 -5.27 7.42 -8.80
C VAL A 5 -5.00 8.65 -9.67
N TRP A 6 -5.63 8.74 -10.83
CA TRP A 6 -5.42 9.84 -11.76
C TRP A 6 -5.87 11.20 -11.19
N VAL A 7 -7.07 11.28 -10.61
CA VAL A 7 -7.54 12.55 -10.02
C VAL A 7 -6.76 12.95 -8.77
N ASN A 8 -6.16 11.97 -8.07
CA ASN A 8 -5.33 12.22 -6.89
C ASN A 8 -3.99 12.88 -7.24
N ASP A 9 -3.57 12.91 -8.50
CA ASP A 9 -2.34 13.62 -8.90
C ASP A 9 -2.61 15.10 -9.23
N PHE A 10 -3.86 15.51 -9.40
CA PHE A 10 -4.24 16.84 -9.88
C PHE A 10 -3.81 18.00 -8.96
N TRP A 11 -3.62 17.76 -7.66
CA TRP A 11 -3.15 18.80 -6.74
C TRP A 11 -1.69 19.21 -6.98
N THR A 12 -0.89 18.35 -7.61
CA THR A 12 0.52 18.63 -7.96
C THR A 12 0.67 19.36 -9.29
N LEU A 13 -0.37 19.38 -10.13
CA LEU A 13 -0.33 19.89 -11.50
C LEU A 13 -0.82 21.34 -11.59
N ASN A 14 -0.04 22.15 -12.31
CA ASN A 14 -0.42 23.51 -12.68
C ASN A 14 -1.13 23.53 -14.04
N SER A 15 -2.02 24.50 -14.26
CA SER A 15 -2.66 24.75 -15.57
C SER A 15 -3.55 23.62 -16.14
N ILE A 16 -4.18 22.81 -15.28
CA ILE A 16 -5.21 21.85 -15.73
C ILE A 16 -6.60 22.52 -15.84
N PRO A 17 -7.48 22.04 -16.74
CA PRO A 17 -8.83 22.56 -16.89
C PRO A 17 -9.60 22.59 -15.57
N LYS A 18 -10.31 23.70 -15.30
CA LYS A 18 -11.10 23.87 -14.06
C LYS A 18 -12.05 22.70 -13.84
N TYR A 19 -12.60 22.12 -14.91
CA TYR A 19 -13.62 21.08 -14.77
C TYR A 19 -13.11 19.77 -14.15
N LEU A 20 -11.80 19.53 -14.22
CA LEU A 20 -11.16 18.36 -13.64
C LEU A 20 -10.89 18.53 -12.14
N LYS A 21 -10.81 19.75 -11.63
CA LYS A 21 -10.49 20.05 -10.22
C LYS A 21 -11.73 19.99 -9.34
N HIS A 22 -11.50 19.89 -8.03
CA HIS A 22 -12.52 20.10 -7.01
C HIS A 22 -13.12 21.51 -7.10
N ALA A 23 -14.41 21.60 -6.78
CA ALA A 23 -15.06 22.87 -6.54
C ALA A 23 -14.39 23.63 -5.39
N ALA A 24 -14.22 24.95 -5.55
CA ALA A 24 -13.77 25.78 -4.46
C ALA A 24 -14.93 25.99 -3.46
N ASN A 25 -14.57 26.29 -2.21
CA ASN A 25 -15.56 26.55 -1.17
C ASN A 25 -16.50 27.69 -1.58
N GLY A 26 -17.82 27.41 -1.57
CA GLY A 26 -18.85 28.39 -1.89
C GLY A 26 -19.09 28.62 -3.38
N GLU A 27 -18.45 27.86 -4.27
CA GLU A 27 -18.80 27.86 -5.70
C GLU A 27 -20.01 26.94 -5.95
N ASP A 28 -20.98 27.40 -6.74
CA ASP A 28 -22.02 26.55 -7.33
C ASP A 28 -21.43 25.76 -8.50
N TYR A 29 -20.60 24.77 -8.15
CA TYR A 29 -19.80 24.00 -9.08
C TYR A 29 -19.60 22.59 -8.55
N LEU A 30 -19.47 21.63 -9.45
CA LEU A 30 -19.14 20.25 -9.11
C LEU A 30 -18.10 19.71 -10.09
N GLY A 31 -16.90 19.49 -9.56
CA GLY A 31 -15.74 19.00 -10.28
C GLY A 31 -15.83 17.53 -10.65
N PHE A 32 -15.08 17.13 -11.68
CA PHE A 32 -14.91 15.72 -11.99
C PHE A 32 -14.38 14.95 -10.77
N SER A 33 -13.37 15.47 -10.07
CA SER A 33 -12.83 14.87 -8.85
C SER A 33 -13.86 14.74 -7.71
N ASP A 34 -14.83 15.66 -7.62
CA ASP A 34 -15.89 15.63 -6.60
C ASP A 34 -16.85 14.46 -6.81
N VAL A 35 -16.99 13.98 -8.06
CA VAL A 35 -17.76 12.79 -8.41
C VAL A 35 -16.95 11.52 -8.13
N ILE A 36 -15.68 11.50 -8.56
CA ILE A 36 -14.88 10.26 -8.54
C ILE A 36 -14.71 9.70 -7.12
N PHE A 37 -14.46 10.54 -6.12
CA PHE A 37 -14.21 10.06 -4.76
C PHE A 37 -15.43 9.36 -4.13
N PRO A 38 -16.65 9.94 -4.11
CA PRO A 38 -17.86 9.24 -3.65
C PRO A 38 -18.15 7.94 -4.40
N TRP A 39 -18.03 7.92 -5.72
CA TRP A 39 -18.25 6.71 -6.51
C TRP A 39 -17.20 5.62 -6.21
N PHE A 40 -15.96 6.03 -5.96
CA PHE A 40 -14.92 5.12 -5.51
C PHE A 40 -15.27 4.49 -4.15
N LEU A 41 -15.68 5.30 -3.17
CA LEU A 41 -16.11 4.79 -1.86
C LEU A 41 -17.32 3.86 -1.96
N PHE A 42 -18.28 4.17 -2.82
CA PHE A 42 -19.45 3.32 -3.07
C PHE A 42 -19.03 1.96 -3.66
N ALA A 43 -18.21 1.97 -4.72
CA ALA A 43 -17.73 0.73 -5.34
C ALA A 43 -16.87 -0.11 -4.38
N MET A 44 -15.97 0.52 -3.62
CA MET A 44 -15.16 -0.14 -2.60
C MET A 44 -16.03 -0.70 -1.47
N GLY A 45 -17.02 0.06 -1.01
CA GLY A 45 -17.98 -0.36 0.00
C GLY A 45 -18.79 -1.58 -0.41
N MET A 46 -19.24 -1.65 -1.67
CA MET A 46 -19.92 -2.83 -2.21
C MET A 46 -18.99 -4.03 -2.38
N SER A 47 -17.70 -3.83 -2.67
CA SER A 47 -16.76 -4.93 -2.87
C SER A 47 -16.53 -5.78 -1.60
N ILE A 48 -16.62 -5.17 -0.41
CA ILE A 48 -16.44 -5.85 0.88
C ILE A 48 -17.49 -6.95 1.12
N PRO A 49 -18.82 -6.68 1.14
CA PRO A 49 -19.82 -7.73 1.38
C PRO A 49 -19.77 -8.82 0.31
N PHE A 50 -19.55 -8.49 -0.96
CA PHE A 50 -19.41 -9.51 -2.01
C PHE A 50 -18.21 -10.44 -1.78
N ALA A 51 -17.06 -9.89 -1.38
CA ALA A 51 -15.87 -10.69 -1.07
C ALA A 51 -16.06 -11.58 0.18
N PHE A 52 -16.81 -11.11 1.17
CA PHE A 52 -17.17 -11.91 2.34
C PHE A 52 -18.15 -13.03 1.99
N GLU A 53 -19.20 -12.73 1.21
CA GLU A 53 -20.22 -13.70 0.83
C GLU A 53 -19.63 -14.84 -0.01
N ASP A 54 -18.73 -14.55 -0.94
CA ASP A 54 -18.04 -15.54 -1.77
C ASP A 54 -17.21 -16.54 -0.92
N ARG A 55 -16.50 -16.03 0.10
CA ARG A 55 -15.72 -16.86 1.04
C ARG A 55 -16.60 -17.72 1.95
N ILE A 56 -17.73 -17.18 2.40
CA ILE A 56 -18.69 -17.93 3.21
C ILE A 56 -19.34 -19.04 2.36
N LYS A 57 -19.71 -18.75 1.11
CA LYS A 57 -20.27 -19.74 0.17
C LYS A 57 -19.30 -20.89 -0.14
N THR A 58 -18.00 -20.62 -0.16
CA THR A 58 -16.97 -21.65 -0.37
C THR A 58 -16.63 -22.45 0.90
N GLY A 59 -17.32 -22.19 2.02
CA GLY A 59 -17.17 -22.93 3.27
C GLY A 59 -15.99 -22.49 4.13
N GLU A 60 -15.38 -21.33 3.85
CA GLU A 60 -14.28 -20.79 4.64
C GLU A 60 -14.79 -20.34 6.02
N SER A 61 -14.06 -20.67 7.10
CA SER A 61 -14.47 -20.29 8.44
C SER A 61 -14.34 -18.77 8.65
N LEU A 62 -15.27 -18.17 9.40
CA LEU A 62 -15.22 -16.73 9.74
C LEU A 62 -13.89 -16.34 10.40
N PHE A 63 -13.34 -17.22 11.24
CA PHE A 63 -12.05 -16.98 11.91
C PHE A 63 -10.90 -16.89 10.90
N THR A 64 -10.87 -17.75 9.89
CA THR A 64 -9.88 -17.72 8.81
C THR A 64 -9.98 -16.42 8.01
N ILE A 65 -11.20 -15.98 7.69
CA ILE A 65 -11.46 -14.71 6.99
C ILE A 65 -10.93 -13.52 7.81
N TRP A 66 -11.23 -13.48 9.11
CA TRP A 66 -10.74 -12.43 10.01
C TRP A 66 -9.22 -12.37 10.11
N ILE A 67 -8.54 -13.51 10.27
CA ILE A 67 -7.08 -13.57 10.26
C ILE A 67 -6.53 -13.08 8.92
N HIS A 68 -7.14 -13.48 7.81
CA HIS A 68 -6.71 -13.05 6.49
C HIS A 68 -6.78 -11.53 6.34
N ILE A 69 -7.88 -10.91 6.77
CA ILE A 69 -8.06 -9.45 6.74
C ILE A 69 -7.05 -8.78 7.67
N ALA A 70 -6.90 -9.24 8.90
CA ALA A 70 -5.95 -8.66 9.85
C ALA A 70 -4.51 -8.68 9.32
N LEU A 71 -4.06 -9.82 8.78
CA LEU A 71 -2.72 -9.95 8.18
C LEU A 71 -2.54 -9.04 6.97
N ARG A 72 -3.56 -8.88 6.12
CA ARG A 72 -3.53 -7.96 4.98
C ARG A 72 -3.49 -6.50 5.42
N SER A 73 -4.27 -6.12 6.42
CA SER A 73 -4.26 -4.77 6.99
C SER A 73 -2.90 -4.43 7.59
N ILE A 74 -2.32 -5.35 8.38
CA ILE A 74 -0.97 -5.18 8.93
C ILE A 74 0.06 -5.02 7.80
N ALA A 75 -0.03 -5.85 6.75
CA ALA A 75 0.86 -5.75 5.60
C ALA A 75 0.82 -4.36 4.94
N LEU A 76 -0.40 -3.84 4.70
CA LEU A 76 -0.59 -2.51 4.11
C LEU A 76 -0.10 -1.40 5.04
N LEU A 77 -0.33 -1.51 6.35
CA LEU A 77 0.17 -0.56 7.33
C LEU A 77 1.70 -0.53 7.37
N VAL A 78 2.36 -1.69 7.38
CA VAL A 78 3.83 -1.76 7.35
C VAL A 78 4.37 -1.20 6.03
N MET A 79 3.75 -1.54 4.89
CA MET A 79 4.12 -0.95 3.60
C MET A 79 3.98 0.58 3.57
N GLY A 80 2.88 1.10 4.11
CA GLY A 80 2.64 2.54 4.24
C GLY A 80 3.64 3.22 5.17
N LEU A 81 3.93 2.60 6.33
CA LEU A 81 4.92 3.09 7.29
C LEU A 81 6.27 3.31 6.61
N PHE A 82 6.78 2.34 5.87
CA PHE A 82 8.05 2.48 5.17
C PHE A 82 8.00 3.51 4.05
N HIS A 83 7.07 3.38 3.09
CA HIS A 83 7.06 4.25 1.91
C HIS A 83 6.78 5.72 2.23
N MET A 84 5.93 6.01 3.22
CA MET A 84 5.69 7.41 3.64
C MET A 84 6.88 7.99 4.40
N ASN A 85 7.56 7.20 5.22
CA ASN A 85 8.75 7.69 5.96
C ASN A 85 10.02 7.75 5.10
N MET A 86 10.09 7.02 3.99
CA MET A 86 11.20 7.11 3.03
C MET A 86 11.36 8.51 2.42
N GLU A 87 10.27 9.28 2.30
CA GLU A 87 10.36 10.66 1.83
C GLU A 87 11.24 11.50 2.76
N MET A 88 11.11 11.29 4.07
CA MET A 88 11.81 11.97 5.17
C MET A 88 13.20 11.38 5.49
N TYR A 89 13.70 10.47 4.66
CA TYR A 89 14.98 9.81 4.88
C TYR A 89 16.16 10.79 4.84
N ASN A 90 16.94 10.85 5.93
CA ASN A 90 18.09 11.73 6.02
C ASN A 90 19.31 11.10 5.33
N HIS A 91 19.81 11.74 4.27
CA HIS A 91 21.00 11.28 3.56
C HIS A 91 22.32 11.55 4.30
N ASP A 92 22.34 12.52 5.22
CA ASP A 92 23.57 13.00 5.85
C ASP A 92 24.00 12.12 7.03
N THR A 93 23.03 11.47 7.69
CA THR A 93 23.26 10.65 8.89
C THR A 93 23.08 9.16 8.66
N SER A 94 22.56 8.76 7.49
CA SER A 94 22.21 7.36 7.23
C SER A 94 23.34 6.57 6.58
N PHE A 95 23.41 5.28 6.94
CA PHE A 95 24.39 4.35 6.39
C PHE A 95 24.22 4.07 4.88
N PHE A 96 23.00 4.16 4.36
CA PHE A 96 22.68 3.91 2.96
C PHE A 96 22.22 5.20 2.26
N THR A 97 22.39 5.27 0.94
CA THR A 97 21.74 6.31 0.14
C THR A 97 20.25 6.01 0.01
N LYS A 98 19.39 7.02 -0.05
CA LYS A 98 17.93 6.85 -0.20
C LYS A 98 17.53 5.92 -1.35
N PRO A 99 18.11 5.99 -2.57
CA PRO A 99 17.73 5.07 -3.65
C PRO A 99 18.00 3.60 -3.28
N ILE A 100 19.13 3.31 -2.63
CA ILE A 100 19.49 1.95 -2.19
C ILE A 100 18.52 1.49 -1.09
N TYR A 101 18.25 2.36 -0.11
CA TYR A 101 17.30 2.07 0.97
C TYR A 101 15.90 1.73 0.44
N VAL A 102 15.41 2.51 -0.52
CA VAL A 102 14.11 2.30 -1.18
C VAL A 102 14.12 0.98 -1.94
N ILE A 103 15.09 0.73 -2.81
CA ILE A 103 15.16 -0.50 -3.62
C ILE A 103 15.21 -1.76 -2.73
N ILE A 104 16.03 -1.74 -1.68
CA ILE A 104 16.15 -2.89 -0.76
C ILE A 104 14.84 -3.12 0.00
N SER A 105 14.24 -2.06 0.55
CA SER A 105 12.98 -2.17 1.29
C SER A 105 11.82 -2.62 0.39
N THR A 106 11.70 -2.06 -0.81
CA THR A 106 10.71 -2.47 -1.80
C THR A 106 10.90 -3.93 -2.22
N SER A 107 12.15 -4.37 -2.43
CA SER A 107 12.46 -5.78 -2.74
C SER A 107 12.06 -6.71 -1.59
N ALA A 108 12.27 -6.29 -0.35
CA ALA A 108 11.87 -7.06 0.83
C ALA A 108 10.34 -7.21 0.93
N PHE A 109 9.56 -6.19 0.57
CA PHE A 109 8.10 -6.31 0.48
C PHE A 109 7.65 -7.37 -0.51
N PHE A 110 8.28 -7.42 -1.70
CA PHE A 110 8.02 -8.50 -2.66
C PHE A 110 8.39 -9.86 -2.07
N LEU A 111 9.54 -10.00 -1.42
CA LEU A 111 9.95 -11.28 -0.83
C LEU A 111 8.93 -11.83 0.20
N ILE A 112 8.35 -10.95 1.03
CA ILE A 112 7.41 -11.35 2.08
C ILE A 112 6.02 -11.68 1.50
N TRP A 113 5.48 -10.79 0.67
CA TRP A 113 4.07 -10.83 0.25
C TRP A 113 3.84 -11.32 -1.19
N ASN A 114 4.87 -11.81 -1.88
CA ASN A 114 4.69 -12.44 -3.19
C ASN A 114 3.81 -13.70 -3.11
N ALA A 115 3.05 -13.93 -4.18
CA ALA A 115 2.19 -15.09 -4.35
C ALA A 115 3.03 -16.31 -4.79
N TYR A 116 3.61 -17.01 -3.82
CA TYR A 116 4.39 -18.23 -4.07
C TYR A 116 3.48 -19.43 -4.40
N PRO A 117 3.79 -20.22 -5.44
CA PRO A 117 3.00 -21.40 -5.81
C PRO A 117 3.13 -22.52 -4.76
N LYS A 118 2.05 -23.29 -4.58
CA LYS A 118 2.08 -24.52 -3.77
C LYS A 118 2.75 -25.63 -4.59
N THR A 119 3.94 -26.07 -4.18
CA THR A 119 4.78 -27.05 -4.89
C THR A 119 5.37 -28.05 -3.88
N ASP A 120 6.28 -28.95 -4.30
CA ASP A 120 7.00 -29.88 -3.42
C ASP A 120 7.61 -29.24 -2.15
N ARG A 121 7.74 -30.06 -1.10
CA ARG A 121 8.20 -29.66 0.24
C ARG A 121 9.55 -28.92 0.26
N LYS A 122 10.49 -29.29 -0.61
CA LYS A 122 11.80 -28.61 -0.73
C LYS A 122 11.64 -27.16 -1.21
N ASN A 123 10.79 -26.94 -2.20
CA ASN A 123 10.54 -25.61 -2.74
C ASN A 123 9.67 -24.76 -1.79
N GLN A 124 8.77 -25.38 -1.02
CA GLN A 124 8.04 -24.68 0.05
C GLN A 124 8.98 -24.15 1.15
N ASN A 125 9.97 -24.95 1.57
CA ASN A 125 10.98 -24.50 2.53
C ASN A 125 11.79 -23.32 1.98
N LEU A 126 12.17 -23.35 0.70
CA LEU A 126 12.84 -22.23 0.04
C LEU A 126 11.99 -20.96 0.12
N PHE A 127 10.70 -21.02 -0.23
CA PHE A 127 9.82 -19.84 -0.16
C PHE A 127 9.65 -19.30 1.26
N ASN A 128 9.63 -20.18 2.27
CA ASN A 128 9.61 -19.74 3.67
C ASN A 128 10.91 -19.04 4.07
N VAL A 129 12.06 -19.51 3.59
CA VAL A 129 13.36 -18.83 3.79
C VAL A 129 13.36 -17.47 3.10
N LEU A 130 12.82 -17.34 1.87
CA LEU A 130 12.70 -16.04 1.19
C LEU A 130 11.80 -15.06 1.97
N ARG A 131 10.68 -15.53 2.52
CA ARG A 131 9.82 -14.68 3.36
C ARG A 131 10.54 -14.23 4.62
N LEU A 132 11.24 -15.14 5.29
CA LEU A 132 11.98 -14.84 6.51
C LEU A 132 13.13 -13.86 6.24
N SER A 133 13.87 -14.04 5.14
CA SER A 133 14.93 -13.11 4.76
C SER A 133 14.36 -11.72 4.45
N GLY A 134 13.22 -11.63 3.78
CA GLY A 134 12.50 -10.37 3.58
C GLY A 134 12.15 -9.67 4.89
N VAL A 135 11.63 -10.41 5.89
CA VAL A 135 11.34 -9.86 7.23
C VAL A 135 12.61 -9.35 7.92
N LEU A 136 13.70 -10.12 7.87
CA LEU A 136 14.99 -9.71 8.46
C LEU A 136 15.56 -8.46 7.79
N ILE A 137 15.44 -8.36 6.46
CA ILE A 137 15.86 -7.18 5.70
C ILE A 137 15.04 -5.95 6.14
N LEU A 138 13.70 -6.04 6.18
CA LEU A 138 12.87 -4.93 6.63
C LEU A 138 13.19 -4.52 8.08
N MET A 139 13.42 -5.48 8.97
CA MET A 139 13.80 -5.19 10.35
C MET A 139 15.15 -4.46 10.41
N GLY A 140 16.14 -4.88 9.63
CA GLY A 140 17.42 -4.17 9.51
C GLY A 140 17.26 -2.75 8.94
N MET A 141 16.43 -2.59 7.91
CA MET A 141 16.14 -1.27 7.32
C MET A 141 15.39 -0.35 8.29
N PHE A 142 14.51 -0.91 9.13
CA PHE A 142 13.82 -0.15 10.18
C PHE A 142 14.81 0.37 11.22
N LEU A 143 15.71 -0.49 11.72
CA LEU A 143 16.71 -0.11 12.71
C LEU A 143 17.76 0.88 12.18
N SER A 144 18.06 0.82 10.88
CA SER A 144 18.98 1.75 10.23
C SER A 144 18.33 3.10 9.86
N PHE A 145 17.01 3.25 10.04
CA PHE A 145 16.30 4.45 9.63
C PHE A 145 16.67 5.65 10.51
N SER A 146 17.15 6.73 9.89
CA SER A 146 17.34 8.03 10.52
C SER A 146 16.51 9.07 9.77
N GLY A 147 15.47 9.58 10.42
CA GLY A 147 14.60 10.61 9.85
C GLY A 147 15.18 12.01 10.01
N LYS A 148 14.94 12.90 9.05
CA LYS A 148 15.19 14.34 9.20
C LYS A 148 13.93 15.00 9.80
N SER A 149 14.09 15.94 10.73
CA SER A 149 12.97 16.76 11.20
C SER A 149 12.48 17.68 10.07
N TYR A 150 11.18 17.95 10.02
CA TYR A 150 10.64 19.08 9.28
C TYR A 150 11.10 20.36 9.97
N GLU A 151 12.27 20.89 9.58
CA GLU A 151 12.53 22.34 9.69
C GLU A 151 12.14 23.01 8.37
#